data_AF-A0A9P6YPN4-F1
#
_entry.id   AF-A0A9P6YPN4-F1
#
_cell.length_a   1.000
_cell.length_b   1.000
_cell.length_c   1.000
_cell.angle_alpha   90.00
_cell.angle_beta   90.00
_cell.angle_gamma   90.00
#
_symmetry.space_group_name_H-M   'P 1'
#
loop_
_entity.id
_entity.type
_entity.pdbx_description
1 polymer ?
#
loop_
_entity_poly.entity_id
_entity_poly.type
_entity_poly.pdbx_seq_one_letter_code
_entity_poly.pdbx_strand_id
1 'polypeptide(L)'
;MEDIQTTENKAQFCVECNDQEASVFCEQCDEDFCEVCHAMLHRTGSRKLHTAKKLTVHHPIDQSVSSHDTTNTKNGEKKEDVHMKQALMEMDGTIINSSGPTFGDYLTNRSKHIPLRLDSNERQLLKLLEAALNVSEYTDKVDIISYSNKSKRIVNQIRDLCAIISGLFVSGNYKQGSEFFSKRTLHENADLFQRIFEVGRRHKIMNPEKMRSTYGKLIYMLMDSVIPEVEDYLGFSCVIPIKTVYDFLKSHELVDLLHDDNIVLATREITTEFKTREQVDGEVSRKQNAVRALCEKYANESVTKEDVERCILSISDNNAFLKANRDPCEKMLKYLAKYFNPAKHDDGYSLAISAGRNGHRLTHSHSTQYTYVHQSLCLWREIMHEMFMLWNMADEDLTSRSSYRLTNTGQGLNRIQPCPHVSRAMHKILNRAQKKCGSWVGSSVVHLGDKNVPNSFMFIDKYNQVARILTPIVSTLNRLESLDQDHSILSYIEKEYGSIEQCRKIILYDFFRHGFDGSGADNYFDAGSCIDGRLTSAWNWCSNIEKKKFFPIFLMTGFVGFDGTEW
;
A
#
# COMPACT_ATOMS: atom_id res chain seq x y z
N MET A 1 47.18 -31.58 -44.55
CA MET A 1 47.38 -32.29 -43.28
C MET A 1 48.44 -31.51 -42.54
N GLU A 2 48.17 -30.70 -41.53
CA GLU A 2 47.10 -30.71 -40.54
C GLU A 2 46.57 -29.27 -40.29
N ASP A 3 45.27 -29.15 -40.06
CA ASP A 3 44.58 -27.92 -39.65
C ASP A 3 44.84 -27.64 -38.18
N ILE A 4 45.30 -26.42 -37.87
CA ILE A 4 45.37 -25.89 -36.50
C ILE A 4 44.03 -25.18 -36.23
N GLN A 5 43.12 -25.87 -35.54
CA GLN A 5 41.90 -25.26 -34.98
C GLN A 5 42.25 -24.44 -33.75
N THR A 6 42.14 -23.11 -33.86
CA THR A 6 42.05 -22.19 -32.72
C THR A 6 40.63 -22.24 -32.15
N THR A 7 40.44 -22.86 -30.99
CA THR A 7 39.18 -22.82 -30.23
C THR A 7 39.05 -21.48 -29.50
N GLU A 8 38.05 -20.67 -29.89
CA GLU A 8 37.56 -19.52 -29.12
C GLU A 8 37.00 -19.99 -27.76
N ASN A 9 37.65 -19.60 -26.66
CA ASN A 9 37.14 -19.85 -25.31
C ASN A 9 35.91 -18.97 -25.03
N LYS A 10 34.71 -19.55 -25.12
CA LYS A 10 33.50 -18.96 -24.52
C LYS A 10 33.64 -18.99 -22.99
N ALA A 11 33.35 -17.89 -22.32
CA ALA A 11 33.27 -17.85 -20.86
C ALA A 11 32.19 -18.84 -20.38
N GLN A 12 32.61 -19.81 -19.55
CA GLN A 12 31.74 -20.86 -19.02
C GLN A 12 31.12 -20.37 -17.71
N PHE A 13 29.79 -20.38 -17.59
CA PHE A 13 29.07 -19.89 -16.40
C PHE A 13 28.90 -21.00 -15.35
N CYS A 14 28.76 -20.61 -14.08
CA CYS A 14 28.52 -21.51 -12.96
C CYS A 14 27.26 -22.36 -13.20
N VAL A 15 27.38 -23.68 -13.12
CA VAL A 15 26.29 -24.63 -13.36
C VAL A 15 25.10 -24.45 -12.42
N GLU A 16 25.36 -23.99 -11.19
CA GLU A 16 24.31 -23.86 -10.16
C GLU A 16 23.51 -22.56 -10.29
N CYS A 17 24.18 -21.42 -10.44
CA CYS A 17 23.48 -20.13 -10.48
C CYS A 17 23.23 -19.60 -11.88
N ASN A 18 23.98 -20.04 -12.88
CA ASN A 18 23.97 -19.53 -14.26
C ASN A 18 24.13 -18.01 -14.38
N ASP A 19 24.63 -17.35 -13.32
CA ASP A 19 24.63 -15.88 -13.14
C ASP A 19 26.06 -15.31 -13.05
N GLN A 20 27.03 -16.12 -12.58
CA GLN A 20 28.44 -15.75 -12.46
C GLN A 20 29.33 -16.65 -13.31
N GLU A 21 30.42 -16.11 -13.86
CA GLU A 21 31.44 -16.91 -14.55
C GLU A 21 32.02 -17.97 -13.60
N ALA A 22 32.21 -19.18 -14.11
CA ALA A 22 32.79 -20.26 -13.35
C ALA A 22 34.26 -19.98 -13.08
N SER A 23 34.63 -19.97 -11.80
CA SER A 23 35.98 -19.71 -11.33
C SER A 23 36.57 -20.90 -10.56
N VAL A 24 35.78 -21.95 -10.31
CA VAL A 24 36.16 -23.13 -9.54
C VAL A 24 35.56 -24.40 -10.16
N PHE A 25 36.40 -25.34 -10.58
CA PHE A 25 35.98 -26.67 -11.03
C PHE A 25 36.12 -27.69 -9.89
N CYS A 26 35.10 -28.53 -9.68
CA CYS A 26 35.09 -29.59 -8.68
C CYS A 26 35.29 -30.97 -9.33
N GLU A 27 36.36 -31.69 -8.98
CA GLU A 27 36.75 -32.93 -9.67
C GLU A 27 35.78 -34.10 -9.45
N GLN A 28 35.18 -34.18 -8.26
CA GLN A 28 34.26 -35.27 -7.91
C GLN A 28 32.82 -34.99 -8.37
N CYS A 29 32.48 -33.72 -8.59
CA CYS A 29 31.20 -33.34 -9.21
C CYS A 29 31.31 -33.29 -10.74
N ASP A 30 32.53 -33.18 -11.28
CA ASP A 30 32.81 -32.98 -12.71
C ASP A 30 32.08 -31.74 -13.28
N GLU A 31 32.03 -30.67 -12.47
CA GLU A 31 31.19 -29.50 -12.70
C GLU A 31 31.92 -28.18 -12.38
N ASP A 32 31.56 -27.14 -13.13
CA ASP A 32 32.08 -25.77 -13.05
C ASP A 32 31.19 -24.87 -12.19
N PHE A 33 31.77 -24.28 -11.14
CA PHE A 33 31.08 -23.42 -10.18
C PHE A 33 31.71 -22.02 -10.10
N CYS A 34 30.94 -21.03 -9.69
CA CYS A 34 31.52 -19.80 -9.14
C CYS A 34 31.99 -20.05 -7.69
N GLU A 35 32.90 -19.20 -7.21
CA GLU A 35 33.50 -19.33 -5.87
C GLU A 35 32.45 -19.40 -4.75
N VAL A 36 31.33 -18.67 -4.89
CA VAL A 36 30.24 -18.63 -3.89
C VAL A 36 29.44 -19.93 -3.89
N CYS A 37 28.98 -20.41 -5.05
CA CYS A 37 28.22 -21.65 -5.16
C CYS A 37 29.05 -22.86 -4.74
N HIS A 38 30.33 -22.90 -5.14
CA HIS A 38 31.25 -23.95 -4.69
C HIS A 38 31.36 -23.96 -3.17
N ALA A 39 31.65 -22.80 -2.55
CA ALA A 39 31.80 -22.69 -1.10
C ALA A 39 30.51 -23.06 -0.34
N MET A 40 29.34 -22.76 -0.90
CA MET A 40 28.07 -23.06 -0.26
C MET A 40 27.73 -24.56 -0.31
N LEU A 41 27.85 -25.18 -1.49
CA LEU A 41 27.49 -26.59 -1.73
C LEU A 41 28.51 -27.58 -1.13
N HIS A 42 29.76 -27.16 -0.97
CA HIS A 42 30.85 -28.01 -0.45
C HIS A 42 31.17 -27.71 1.03
N ARG A 43 30.30 -27.00 1.75
CA ARG A 43 30.49 -26.69 3.19
C ARG A 43 30.06 -27.83 4.13
N THR A 44 29.12 -28.67 3.72
CA THR A 44 28.46 -29.67 4.57
C THR A 44 28.30 -31.04 3.88
N GLY A 45 28.12 -32.10 4.66
CA GLY A 45 27.94 -33.47 4.14
C GLY A 45 29.19 -34.09 3.51
N SER A 46 29.00 -35.11 2.66
CA SER A 46 30.07 -35.84 1.97
C SER A 46 30.83 -34.98 0.95
N ARG A 47 30.20 -33.92 0.43
CA ARG A 47 30.79 -33.00 -0.56
C ARG A 47 31.91 -32.12 0.01
N LYS A 48 32.03 -32.03 1.35
CA LYS A 48 33.14 -31.31 2.00
C LYS A 48 34.52 -31.90 1.69
N LEU A 49 34.59 -33.17 1.30
CA LEU A 49 35.84 -33.86 0.97
C LEU A 49 36.21 -33.72 -0.52
N HIS A 50 35.40 -33.02 -1.32
CA HIS A 50 35.70 -32.82 -2.74
C HIS A 50 36.88 -31.85 -2.93
N THR A 51 37.63 -32.09 -3.99
CA THR A 51 38.85 -31.37 -4.36
C THR A 51 38.53 -30.39 -5.49
N ALA A 52 38.97 -29.14 -5.34
CA ALA A 52 38.60 -28.04 -6.23
C ALA A 52 39.83 -27.41 -6.90
N LYS A 53 39.71 -27.07 -8.18
CA LYS A 53 40.73 -26.36 -8.98
C LYS A 53 40.21 -24.97 -9.38
N LYS A 54 41.04 -23.93 -9.26
CA LYS A 54 40.69 -22.57 -9.70
C LYS A 54 40.87 -22.42 -11.21
N LEU A 55 39.88 -21.81 -11.86
CA LEU A 55 39.91 -21.43 -13.28
C LEU A 55 40.39 -19.98 -13.40
N THR A 56 41.25 -19.67 -14.37
CA THR A 56 41.79 -18.32 -14.60
C THR A 56 40.85 -17.49 -15.49
N VAL A 57 40.36 -16.36 -15.00
CA VAL A 57 39.49 -15.40 -15.73
C VAL A 57 40.24 -14.08 -15.97
N HIS A 58 40.23 -13.56 -17.20
CA HIS A 58 40.81 -12.27 -17.59
C HIS A 58 39.70 -11.24 -17.95
N HIS A 59 39.72 -10.04 -17.36
CA HIS A 59 38.82 -8.92 -17.72
C HIS A 59 39.58 -7.78 -18.41
N PRO A 60 39.13 -7.29 -19.58
CA PRO A 60 39.43 -5.95 -20.08
C PRO A 60 38.26 -4.97 -19.82
N ILE A 61 38.58 -3.76 -19.37
CA ILE A 61 37.66 -2.63 -19.16
C ILE A 61 37.64 -1.78 -20.43
N ASP A 62 36.48 -1.30 -20.88
CA ASP A 62 36.41 -0.27 -21.91
C ASP A 62 35.38 0.84 -21.58
N GLN A 63 35.84 2.08 -21.72
CA GLN A 63 35.06 3.33 -21.68
C GLN A 63 34.86 3.81 -23.12
N SER A 64 33.66 4.28 -23.48
CA SER A 64 33.56 5.26 -24.58
C SER A 64 32.35 6.18 -24.45
N VAL A 65 32.67 7.46 -24.65
CA VAL A 65 31.80 8.62 -24.82
C VAL A 65 31.46 8.74 -26.30
N SER A 66 30.22 9.11 -26.67
CA SER A 66 30.01 9.83 -27.93
C SER A 66 28.72 10.67 -27.92
N SER A 67 28.89 11.87 -28.45
CA SER A 67 27.96 12.94 -28.78
C SER A 67 27.44 12.79 -30.21
N HIS A 68 26.17 13.17 -30.49
CA HIS A 68 25.84 14.09 -31.60
C HIS A 68 24.37 14.52 -31.62
N ASP A 69 24.11 15.46 -32.53
CA ASP A 69 23.24 16.62 -32.47
C ASP A 69 22.10 16.53 -33.50
N THR A 70 21.01 17.24 -33.21
CA THR A 70 19.92 17.79 -34.04
C THR A 70 19.41 17.11 -35.32
N THR A 71 18.07 16.99 -35.42
CA THR A 71 17.31 17.59 -36.54
C THR A 71 15.82 17.74 -36.19
N ASN A 72 15.30 18.93 -36.48
CA ASN A 72 13.98 19.44 -36.12
C ASN A 72 13.08 19.39 -37.36
N THR A 73 11.92 18.72 -37.31
CA THR A 73 10.87 18.85 -38.35
C THR A 73 9.48 18.91 -37.72
N LYS A 74 8.79 20.00 -38.08
CA LYS A 74 7.46 20.44 -37.66
C LYS A 74 6.37 19.39 -37.93
N ASN A 75 5.64 19.01 -36.89
CA ASN A 75 4.25 18.51 -36.94
C ASN A 75 3.66 18.68 -35.53
N GLY A 76 3.12 19.88 -35.27
CA GLY A 76 2.95 20.43 -33.91
C GLY A 76 1.76 19.96 -33.09
N GLU A 77 0.70 19.38 -33.68
CA GLU A 77 -0.52 19.15 -32.90
C GLU A 77 -0.76 17.68 -32.52
N LYS A 78 -0.33 16.70 -33.34
CA LYS A 78 -0.46 15.27 -32.99
C LYS A 78 0.71 14.72 -32.17
N LYS A 79 1.90 15.34 -32.27
CA LYS A 79 3.09 14.88 -31.53
C LYS A 79 3.05 15.26 -30.06
N GLU A 80 2.49 16.42 -29.71
CA GLU A 80 2.37 16.83 -28.31
C GLU A 80 1.44 15.90 -27.53
N ASP A 81 0.31 15.48 -28.12
CA ASP A 81 -0.64 14.59 -27.45
C ASP A 81 -0.07 13.18 -27.21
N VAL A 82 0.69 12.65 -28.16
CA VAL A 82 1.35 11.33 -28.04
C VAL A 82 2.52 11.39 -27.05
N HIS A 83 3.33 12.45 -27.09
CA HIS A 83 4.48 12.61 -26.18
C HIS A 83 4.03 12.93 -24.75
N MET A 84 2.91 13.65 -24.60
CA MET A 84 2.25 13.87 -23.32
C MET A 84 1.65 12.56 -22.80
N LYS A 85 0.94 11.77 -23.64
CA LYS A 85 0.42 10.44 -23.28
C LYS A 85 1.53 9.50 -22.80
N GLN A 86 2.69 9.49 -23.47
CA GLN A 86 3.82 8.64 -23.10
C GLN A 86 4.52 9.11 -21.81
N ALA A 87 4.72 10.42 -21.64
CA ALA A 87 5.24 10.98 -20.39
C ALA A 87 4.26 10.80 -19.20
N LEU A 88 2.94 10.84 -19.46
CA LEU A 88 1.89 10.55 -18.47
C LEU A 88 1.91 9.09 -18.02
N MET A 89 2.21 8.14 -18.92
CA MET A 89 2.39 6.72 -18.60
C MET A 89 3.63 6.50 -17.71
N GLU A 90 4.72 7.21 -17.98
CA GLU A 90 5.95 7.15 -17.17
C GLU A 90 5.77 7.75 -15.77
N MET A 91 4.97 8.81 -15.62
CA MET A 91 4.71 9.47 -14.33
C MET A 91 3.93 8.63 -13.32
N ASP A 92 3.10 7.66 -13.75
CA ASP A 92 2.35 6.80 -12.82
C ASP A 92 3.10 5.50 -12.46
N GLY A 93 4.37 5.41 -12.86
CA GLY A 93 5.23 4.25 -12.61
C GLY A 93 4.88 3.01 -13.45
N THR A 94 3.97 3.14 -14.43
CA THR A 94 3.53 2.04 -15.29
C THR A 94 4.12 2.23 -16.68
N ILE A 95 5.30 1.64 -16.93
CA ILE A 95 5.91 1.62 -18.27
C ILE A 95 5.04 0.73 -19.17
N ILE A 96 4.19 1.34 -19.99
CA ILE A 96 3.41 0.66 -21.02
C ILE A 96 4.23 0.65 -22.31
N ASN A 97 4.93 -0.45 -22.56
CA ASN A 97 5.60 -0.67 -23.84
C ASN A 97 4.56 -0.79 -24.97
N SER A 98 4.93 -0.41 -26.19
CA SER A 98 4.10 -0.53 -27.41
C SER A 98 3.69 -1.98 -27.76
N SER A 99 4.28 -2.98 -27.09
CA SER A 99 3.94 -4.41 -27.18
C SER A 99 3.29 -4.97 -25.90
N GLY A 100 2.87 -4.11 -24.95
CA GLY A 100 2.31 -4.46 -23.64
C GLY A 100 0.82 -4.12 -23.49
N PRO A 101 0.22 -4.38 -22.30
CA PRO A 101 -1.17 -4.08 -22.02
C PRO A 101 -1.46 -2.59 -22.16
N THR A 102 -2.57 -2.23 -22.80
CA THR A 102 -2.95 -0.82 -23.02
C THR A 102 -3.32 -0.14 -21.70
N PHE A 103 -3.39 1.21 -21.68
CA PHE A 103 -3.92 1.93 -20.52
C PHE A 103 -5.35 1.49 -20.16
N GLY A 104 -6.16 1.17 -21.19
CA GLY A 104 -7.48 0.60 -20.98
C GLY A 104 -7.43 -0.77 -20.29
N ASP A 105 -6.50 -1.65 -20.66
CA ASP A 105 -6.33 -2.96 -19.99
C ASP A 105 -5.88 -2.80 -18.53
N TYR A 106 -4.99 -1.85 -18.27
CA TYR A 106 -4.59 -1.48 -16.92
C TYR A 106 -5.80 -1.02 -16.12
N LEU A 107 -6.57 -0.06 -16.64
CA LEU A 107 -7.72 0.52 -15.96
C LEU A 107 -8.85 -0.49 -15.77
N THR A 108 -9.08 -1.37 -16.75
CA THR A 108 -10.02 -2.50 -16.69
C THR A 108 -9.66 -3.50 -15.59
N ASN A 109 -8.38 -3.80 -15.39
CA ASN A 109 -7.97 -4.65 -14.27
C ASN A 109 -8.08 -3.94 -12.93
N ARG A 110 -7.75 -2.65 -12.89
CA ARG A 110 -7.80 -1.86 -11.66
C ARG A 110 -9.23 -1.60 -11.19
N SER A 111 -10.15 -1.32 -12.11
CA SER A 111 -11.56 -0.99 -11.81
C SER A 111 -12.33 -2.14 -11.15
N LYS A 112 -11.86 -3.40 -11.30
CA LYS A 112 -12.36 -4.58 -10.56
C LYS A 112 -12.17 -4.47 -9.06
N HIS A 113 -11.30 -3.58 -8.61
CA HIS A 113 -11.02 -3.35 -7.20
C HIS A 113 -11.32 -1.92 -6.77
N ILE A 114 -11.82 -1.05 -7.66
CA ILE A 114 -12.21 0.32 -7.31
C ILE A 114 -13.68 0.32 -6.88
N PRO A 115 -13.98 0.62 -5.61
CA PRO A 115 -15.35 0.81 -5.14
C PRO A 115 -16.11 1.88 -5.93
N LEU A 116 -17.38 1.62 -6.23
CA LEU A 116 -18.25 2.64 -6.78
C LEU A 116 -18.62 3.67 -5.68
N ARG A 117 -18.52 4.97 -5.99
CA ARG A 117 -18.75 6.06 -5.05
C ARG A 117 -20.16 6.01 -4.50
N LEU A 118 -20.40 6.36 -3.24
CA LEU A 118 -21.77 6.36 -2.68
C LEU A 118 -22.64 7.46 -3.31
N ASP A 119 -23.85 7.09 -3.73
CA ASP A 119 -24.91 8.05 -4.10
C ASP A 119 -25.60 8.67 -2.86
N SER A 120 -26.52 9.59 -3.11
CA SER A 120 -27.25 10.31 -2.05
C SER A 120 -28.04 9.39 -1.12
N ASN A 121 -28.65 8.33 -1.66
CA ASN A 121 -29.42 7.37 -0.86
C ASN A 121 -28.48 6.48 -0.03
N GLU A 122 -27.40 5.98 -0.64
CA GLU A 122 -26.39 5.19 0.05
C GLU A 122 -25.69 5.99 1.16
N ARG A 123 -25.48 7.29 0.99
CA ARG A 123 -24.97 8.17 2.06
C ARG A 123 -25.92 8.26 3.26
N GLN A 124 -27.23 8.18 3.05
CA GLN A 124 -28.20 8.12 4.17
C GLN A 124 -28.12 6.77 4.88
N LEU A 125 -27.98 5.67 4.13
CA LEU A 125 -27.77 4.33 4.70
C LEU A 125 -26.46 4.22 5.50
N LEU A 126 -25.39 4.88 5.04
CA LEU A 126 -24.13 4.95 5.78
C LEU A 126 -24.31 5.64 7.14
N LYS A 127 -24.96 6.81 7.17
CA LYS A 127 -25.22 7.55 8.41
C LYS A 127 -26.03 6.72 9.41
N LEU A 128 -27.03 5.99 8.90
CA LEU A 128 -27.84 5.07 9.68
C LEU A 128 -26.97 3.96 10.32
N LEU A 129 -26.10 3.34 9.52
CA LEU A 129 -25.18 2.31 9.99
C LEU A 129 -24.22 2.85 11.05
N GLU A 130 -23.59 3.99 10.80
CA GLU A 130 -22.65 4.60 11.75
C GLU A 130 -23.33 4.92 13.09
N ALA A 131 -24.54 5.49 13.05
CA ALA A 131 -25.34 5.74 14.25
C ALA A 131 -25.64 4.44 15.02
N ALA A 132 -26.01 3.37 14.32
CA ALA A 132 -26.28 2.08 14.96
C ALA A 132 -25.01 1.44 15.55
N LEU A 133 -23.88 1.47 14.85
CA LEU A 133 -22.60 0.93 15.31
C LEU A 133 -22.02 1.71 16.51
N ASN A 134 -22.28 3.02 16.59
CA ASN A 134 -21.85 3.84 17.71
C ASN A 134 -22.52 3.42 19.03
N VAL A 135 -23.80 3.05 18.99
CA VAL A 135 -24.56 2.60 20.18
C VAL A 135 -24.40 1.10 20.44
N SER A 136 -23.90 0.34 19.46
CA SER A 136 -23.71 -1.11 19.59
C SER A 136 -22.55 -1.48 20.50
N GLU A 137 -22.79 -2.40 21.43
CA GLU A 137 -21.80 -3.03 22.33
C GLU A 137 -21.42 -4.44 21.83
N TYR A 138 -21.46 -4.67 20.51
CA TYR A 138 -21.35 -6.01 19.91
C TYR A 138 -20.11 -6.79 20.40
N THR A 139 -18.93 -6.20 20.25
CA THR A 139 -17.66 -6.84 20.62
C THR A 139 -17.58 -7.12 22.11
N ASP A 140 -18.12 -6.23 22.94
CA ASP A 140 -18.08 -6.32 24.40
C ASP A 140 -18.98 -7.45 24.93
N LYS A 141 -19.98 -7.89 24.14
CA LYS A 141 -20.90 -8.98 24.49
C LYS A 141 -20.53 -10.32 23.85
N VAL A 142 -19.90 -10.29 22.68
CA VAL A 142 -19.55 -11.50 21.91
C VAL A 142 -18.16 -12.00 22.24
N ASP A 143 -17.15 -11.13 22.26
CA ASP A 143 -15.74 -11.49 22.43
C ASP A 143 -15.34 -11.53 23.91
N ILE A 144 -16.17 -12.21 24.71
CA ILE A 144 -15.93 -12.48 26.13
C ILE A 144 -15.90 -13.97 26.43
N ILE A 145 -15.14 -14.33 27.46
CA ILE A 145 -15.15 -15.68 28.04
C ILE A 145 -16.50 -15.87 28.75
N SER A 146 -17.36 -16.73 28.19
CA SER A 146 -18.69 -17.02 28.76
C SER A 146 -19.03 -18.49 28.55
N TYR A 147 -19.75 -19.06 29.51
CA TYR A 147 -20.27 -20.44 29.47
C TYR A 147 -21.54 -20.59 28.62
N SER A 148 -22.10 -19.48 28.12
CA SER A 148 -23.29 -19.49 27.28
C SER A 148 -22.98 -19.81 25.81
N ASN A 149 -23.96 -20.36 25.09
CA ASN A 149 -23.81 -20.69 23.68
C ASN A 149 -23.44 -19.45 22.84
N LYS A 150 -22.26 -19.46 22.22
CA LYS A 150 -21.71 -18.35 21.45
C LYS A 150 -22.56 -18.00 20.23
N SER A 151 -22.99 -19.00 19.44
CA SER A 151 -23.81 -18.81 18.25
C SER A 151 -25.13 -18.10 18.58
N LYS A 152 -25.80 -18.48 19.68
CA LYS A 152 -27.02 -17.80 20.13
C LYS A 152 -26.79 -16.34 20.55
N ARG A 153 -25.66 -16.04 21.22
CA ARG A 153 -25.31 -14.67 21.60
C ARG A 153 -25.05 -13.80 20.38
N ILE A 154 -24.29 -14.30 19.42
CA ILE A 154 -24.03 -13.63 18.14
C ILE A 154 -25.36 -13.28 17.47
N VAL A 155 -26.23 -14.26 17.29
CA VAL A 155 -27.54 -14.05 16.65
C VAL A 155 -28.32 -12.97 17.38
N ASN A 156 -28.43 -13.02 18.71
CA ASN A 156 -29.13 -11.99 19.48
C ASN A 156 -28.52 -10.60 19.25
N GLN A 157 -27.19 -10.46 19.26
CA GLN A 157 -26.55 -9.17 19.03
C GLN A 157 -26.71 -8.64 17.60
N ILE A 158 -26.73 -9.51 16.59
CA ILE A 158 -27.04 -9.13 15.20
C ILE A 158 -28.50 -8.66 15.11
N ARG A 159 -29.44 -9.35 15.76
CA ARG A 159 -30.85 -8.96 15.82
C ARG A 159 -31.05 -7.61 16.52
N ASP A 160 -30.34 -7.39 17.63
CA ASP A 160 -30.35 -6.11 18.35
C ASP A 160 -29.87 -4.97 17.45
N LEU A 161 -28.75 -5.15 16.72
CA LEU A 161 -28.26 -4.15 15.78
C LEU A 161 -29.26 -3.88 14.65
N CYS A 162 -29.84 -4.93 14.07
CA CYS A 162 -30.86 -4.79 13.03
C CYS A 162 -32.09 -4.02 13.55
N ALA A 163 -32.52 -4.27 14.79
CA ALA A 163 -33.62 -3.54 15.41
C ALA A 163 -33.30 -2.05 15.64
N ILE A 164 -32.06 -1.71 16.03
CA ILE A 164 -31.59 -0.32 16.14
C ILE A 164 -31.65 0.36 14.76
N ILE A 165 -31.12 -0.30 13.74
CA ILE A 165 -31.16 0.19 12.35
C ILE A 165 -32.62 0.42 11.91
N SER A 166 -33.52 -0.54 12.15
CA SER A 166 -34.93 -0.40 11.84
C SER A 166 -35.59 0.77 12.55
N GLY A 167 -35.36 0.92 13.86
CA GLY A 167 -35.91 2.02 14.65
C GLY A 167 -35.45 3.39 14.14
N LEU A 168 -34.14 3.52 13.86
CA LEU A 168 -33.57 4.74 13.30
C LEU A 168 -34.11 5.03 11.89
N PHE A 169 -34.25 4.01 11.04
CA PHE A 169 -34.80 4.16 9.68
C PHE A 169 -36.25 4.66 9.70
N VAL A 170 -37.10 4.06 10.55
CA VAL A 170 -38.49 4.50 10.74
C VAL A 170 -38.55 5.93 11.26
N SER A 171 -37.68 6.30 12.20
CA SER A 171 -37.64 7.66 12.74
C SER A 171 -37.22 8.71 11.70
N GLY A 172 -36.32 8.36 10.78
CA GLY A 172 -35.84 9.25 9.73
C GLY A 172 -36.82 9.43 8.56
N ASN A 173 -37.58 8.39 8.20
CA ASN A 173 -38.61 8.46 7.18
C ASN A 173 -39.80 7.55 7.53
N TYR A 174 -40.78 8.10 8.23
CA TYR A 174 -41.92 7.33 8.75
C TYR A 174 -42.71 6.61 7.66
N LYS A 175 -42.93 7.22 6.49
CA LYS A 175 -43.69 6.59 5.40
C LYS A 175 -42.98 5.36 4.85
N GLN A 176 -41.71 5.53 4.44
CA GLN A 176 -40.91 4.41 3.93
C GLN A 176 -40.67 3.36 5.03
N GLY A 177 -40.33 3.79 6.24
CA GLY A 177 -40.07 2.88 7.36
C GLY A 177 -41.31 2.09 7.78
N SER A 178 -42.49 2.70 7.80
CA SER A 178 -43.73 1.99 8.12
C SER A 178 -44.10 0.97 7.04
N GLU A 179 -43.82 1.24 5.75
CA GLU A 179 -44.03 0.27 4.67
C GLU A 179 -43.02 -0.88 4.75
N PHE A 180 -41.73 -0.58 4.87
CA PHE A 180 -40.66 -1.59 4.93
C PHE A 180 -40.80 -2.49 6.17
N PHE A 181 -41.03 -1.91 7.35
CA PHE A 181 -41.13 -2.66 8.61
C PHE A 181 -42.55 -3.03 9.03
N SER A 182 -43.55 -2.83 8.15
CA SER A 182 -44.86 -3.49 8.30
C SER A 182 -44.72 -5.01 8.30
N LYS A 183 -43.72 -5.51 7.57
CA LYS A 183 -43.27 -6.89 7.49
C LYS A 183 -42.39 -7.19 8.71
N ARG A 184 -42.88 -8.08 9.59
CA ARG A 184 -42.39 -8.23 10.97
C ARG A 184 -41.11 -9.07 11.11
N THR A 185 -40.57 -9.63 10.03
CA THR A 185 -39.41 -10.53 10.12
C THR A 185 -38.13 -9.91 9.55
N LEU A 186 -36.98 -10.31 10.09
CA LEU A 186 -35.67 -9.87 9.62
C LEU A 186 -35.39 -10.35 8.18
N HIS A 187 -35.83 -11.57 7.87
CA HIS A 187 -35.65 -12.18 6.55
C HIS A 187 -36.31 -11.35 5.44
N GLU A 188 -37.52 -10.82 5.67
CA GLU A 188 -38.24 -9.97 4.70
C GLU A 188 -37.53 -8.64 4.42
N ASN A 189 -36.60 -8.23 5.29
CA ASN A 189 -35.82 -7.00 5.17
C ASN A 189 -34.33 -7.26 4.86
N ALA A 190 -33.98 -8.49 4.46
CA ALA A 190 -32.60 -8.92 4.21
C ALA A 190 -31.87 -7.99 3.23
N ASP A 191 -32.50 -7.64 2.10
CA ASP A 191 -31.91 -6.79 1.06
C ASP A 191 -31.49 -5.41 1.59
N LEU A 192 -32.29 -4.83 2.50
CA LEU A 192 -31.98 -3.55 3.11
C LEU A 192 -30.75 -3.66 4.01
N PHE A 193 -30.71 -4.67 4.90
CA PHE A 193 -29.56 -4.88 5.80
C PHE A 193 -28.29 -5.20 5.03
N GLN A 194 -28.36 -6.08 4.02
CA GLN A 194 -27.24 -6.40 3.14
C GLN A 194 -26.70 -5.14 2.46
N ARG A 195 -27.57 -4.30 1.92
CA ARG A 195 -27.17 -3.03 1.29
C ARG A 195 -26.53 -2.08 2.29
N ILE A 196 -27.07 -1.97 3.50
CA ILE A 196 -26.49 -1.13 4.56
C ILE A 196 -25.07 -1.60 4.91
N PHE A 197 -24.88 -2.91 5.16
CA PHE A 197 -23.57 -3.46 5.51
C PHE A 197 -22.56 -3.38 4.35
N GLU A 198 -22.98 -3.61 3.11
CA GLU A 198 -22.16 -3.39 1.92
C GLU A 198 -21.71 -1.94 1.80
N VAL A 199 -22.62 -0.98 1.98
CA VAL A 199 -22.29 0.46 1.92
C VAL A 199 -21.24 0.83 2.97
N GLY A 200 -21.35 0.30 4.20
CA GLY A 200 -20.35 0.53 5.25
C GLY A 200 -18.96 0.02 4.87
N ARG A 201 -18.89 -1.21 4.32
CA ARG A 201 -17.64 -1.80 3.84
C ARG A 201 -17.05 -1.03 2.66
N ARG A 202 -17.88 -0.70 1.68
CA ARG A 202 -17.49 0.07 0.49
C ARG A 202 -16.97 1.46 0.86
N HIS A 203 -17.64 2.14 1.79
CA HIS A 203 -17.21 3.43 2.31
C HIS A 203 -15.82 3.36 2.96
N LYS A 204 -15.58 2.34 3.79
CA LYS A 204 -14.29 2.14 4.47
C LYS A 204 -13.15 1.90 3.49
N ILE A 205 -13.34 1.10 2.44
CA ILE A 205 -12.30 0.88 1.42
C ILE A 205 -11.96 2.19 0.70
N MET A 206 -12.98 2.98 0.36
CA MET A 206 -12.77 4.28 -0.30
C MET A 206 -12.09 5.32 0.60
N ASN A 207 -12.36 5.27 1.91
CA ASN A 207 -11.91 6.26 2.89
C ASN A 207 -11.29 5.53 4.11
N PRO A 208 -10.09 4.95 4.00
CA PRO A 208 -9.48 4.15 5.06
C PRO A 208 -9.33 4.87 6.40
N GLU A 209 -9.29 6.20 6.39
CA GLU A 209 -9.20 7.04 7.59
C GLU A 209 -10.51 7.19 8.36
N LYS A 210 -11.67 6.87 7.75
CA LYS A 210 -13.00 6.99 8.36
C LYS A 210 -13.39 5.72 9.14
N MET A 211 -14.46 5.80 9.94
CA MET A 211 -14.98 4.69 10.75
C MET A 211 -13.93 4.01 11.66
N ARG A 212 -12.98 4.77 12.24
CA ARG A 212 -11.85 4.21 13.02
C ARG A 212 -12.30 3.36 14.21
N SER A 213 -13.32 3.82 14.94
CA SER A 213 -13.84 3.15 16.15
C SER A 213 -15.00 2.18 15.88
N THR A 214 -15.66 2.28 14.72
CA THR A 214 -16.90 1.56 14.41
C THR A 214 -16.72 0.43 13.41
N TYR A 215 -15.76 0.54 12.48
CA TYR A 215 -15.59 -0.45 11.42
C TYR A 215 -15.20 -1.83 11.97
N GLY A 216 -14.37 -1.87 13.02
CA GLY A 216 -14.02 -3.13 13.69
C GLY A 216 -15.27 -3.90 14.17
N LYS A 217 -16.26 -3.20 14.73
CA LYS A 217 -17.53 -3.80 15.16
C LYS A 217 -18.30 -4.38 13.97
N LEU A 218 -18.39 -3.61 12.87
CA LEU A 218 -19.06 -4.05 11.65
C LEU A 218 -18.42 -5.32 11.09
N ILE A 219 -17.10 -5.31 10.85
CA ILE A 219 -16.45 -6.42 10.18
C ILE A 219 -16.42 -7.67 11.07
N TYR A 220 -16.25 -7.52 12.39
CA TYR A 220 -16.33 -8.65 13.32
C TYR A 220 -17.74 -9.24 13.40
N MET A 221 -18.78 -8.41 13.36
CA MET A 221 -20.15 -8.90 13.22
C MET A 221 -20.34 -9.67 11.91
N LEU A 222 -19.79 -9.19 10.79
CA LEU A 222 -19.90 -9.87 9.50
C LEU A 222 -19.08 -11.17 9.44
N MET A 223 -17.91 -11.23 10.09
CA MET A 223 -17.15 -12.48 10.26
C MET A 223 -17.95 -13.54 11.03
N ASP A 224 -18.77 -13.11 11.99
CA ASP A 224 -19.62 -14.03 12.75
C ASP A 224 -20.89 -14.43 11.99
N SER A 225 -21.44 -13.53 11.16
CA SER A 225 -22.69 -13.78 10.44
C SER A 225 -22.56 -14.83 9.33
N VAL A 226 -21.33 -15.06 8.83
CA VAL A 226 -21.03 -16.09 7.83
C VAL A 226 -20.76 -17.48 8.42
N ILE A 227 -20.80 -17.62 9.75
CA ILE A 227 -20.75 -18.93 10.42
C ILE A 227 -22.04 -19.68 10.08
N PRO A 228 -21.98 -20.93 9.55
CA PRO A 228 -23.17 -21.64 9.06
C PRO A 228 -24.33 -21.70 10.07
N GLU A 229 -24.04 -22.04 11.33
CA GLU A 229 -25.06 -22.07 12.39
C GLU A 229 -25.73 -20.70 12.62
N VAL A 230 -24.97 -19.61 12.51
CA VAL A 230 -25.47 -18.25 12.72
C VAL A 230 -26.31 -17.81 11.53
N GLU A 231 -25.84 -18.06 10.31
CA GLU A 231 -26.57 -17.80 9.06
C GLU A 231 -27.93 -18.52 9.06
N ASP A 232 -27.96 -19.79 9.47
CA ASP A 232 -29.18 -20.59 9.59
C ASP A 232 -30.17 -20.00 10.62
N TYR A 233 -29.68 -19.54 11.78
CA TYR A 233 -30.53 -18.92 12.80
C TYR A 233 -31.02 -17.51 12.43
N LEU A 234 -30.24 -16.76 11.63
CA LEU A 234 -30.66 -15.47 11.08
C LEU A 234 -31.68 -15.65 9.96
N GLY A 235 -31.55 -16.73 9.18
CA GLY A 235 -32.40 -17.04 8.03
C GLY A 235 -32.05 -16.23 6.78
N PHE A 236 -30.96 -15.48 6.77
CA PHE A 236 -30.46 -14.75 5.59
C PHE A 236 -28.97 -14.45 5.73
N SER A 237 -28.30 -14.22 4.61
CA SER A 237 -26.89 -13.81 4.59
C SER A 237 -26.74 -12.30 4.80
N CYS A 238 -25.87 -11.86 5.71
CA CYS A 238 -25.62 -10.42 5.90
C CYS A 238 -24.64 -9.84 4.86
N VAL A 239 -23.92 -10.68 4.12
CA VAL A 239 -22.82 -10.29 3.24
C VAL A 239 -23.24 -10.42 1.78
N ILE A 240 -23.07 -9.36 1.01
CA ILE A 240 -23.14 -9.35 -0.46
C ILE A 240 -21.84 -8.79 -1.04
N PRO A 241 -21.48 -9.08 -2.30
CA PRO A 241 -20.26 -8.53 -2.90
C PRO A 241 -20.23 -6.99 -2.90
N ILE A 242 -19.04 -6.41 -2.73
CA ILE A 242 -18.83 -4.96 -2.81
C ILE A 242 -19.05 -4.50 -4.23
N LYS A 243 -19.81 -3.41 -4.41
CA LYS A 243 -20.03 -2.83 -5.74
C LYS A 243 -18.79 -2.10 -6.23
N THR A 244 -18.24 -2.55 -7.36
CA THR A 244 -17.09 -1.93 -8.00
C THR A 244 -17.48 -1.16 -9.25
N VAL A 245 -16.58 -0.29 -9.72
CA VAL A 245 -16.74 0.42 -11.00
C VAL A 245 -16.85 -0.59 -12.15
N TYR A 246 -16.02 -1.63 -12.14
CA TYR A 246 -16.06 -2.65 -13.19
C TYR A 246 -17.38 -3.41 -13.21
N ASP A 247 -17.90 -3.83 -12.05
CA ASP A 247 -19.15 -4.59 -11.99
C ASP A 247 -20.33 -3.76 -12.51
N PHE A 248 -20.36 -2.47 -12.16
CA PHE A 248 -21.36 -1.54 -12.67
C PHE A 248 -21.26 -1.35 -14.19
N LEU A 249 -20.07 -1.10 -14.73
CA LEU A 249 -19.89 -0.93 -16.17
C LEU A 249 -20.19 -2.21 -16.94
N LYS A 250 -19.76 -3.37 -16.41
CA LYS A 250 -19.99 -4.68 -17.01
C LYS A 250 -21.48 -5.03 -17.04
N SER A 251 -22.25 -4.75 -15.98
CA SER A 251 -23.68 -5.06 -15.94
C SER A 251 -24.52 -4.22 -16.91
N HIS A 252 -23.96 -3.11 -17.41
CA HIS A 252 -24.62 -2.22 -18.37
C HIS A 252 -23.93 -2.22 -19.75
N GLU A 253 -22.99 -3.14 -20.00
CA GLU A 253 -22.25 -3.25 -21.27
C GLU A 253 -21.45 -1.98 -21.66
N LEU A 254 -20.94 -1.24 -20.67
CA LEU A 254 -20.19 0.02 -20.83
C LEU A 254 -18.70 -0.09 -20.50
N VAL A 255 -18.11 -1.29 -20.58
CA VAL A 255 -16.68 -1.51 -20.26
C VAL A 255 -15.77 -0.71 -21.20
N ASP A 256 -16.22 -0.44 -22.43
CA ASP A 256 -15.50 0.36 -23.42
C ASP A 256 -15.15 1.78 -22.95
N LEU A 257 -15.89 2.32 -21.97
CA LEU A 257 -15.56 3.59 -21.32
C LEU A 257 -14.13 3.60 -20.75
N LEU A 258 -13.66 2.46 -20.24
CA LEU A 258 -12.31 2.32 -19.66
C LEU A 258 -11.21 2.35 -20.72
N HIS A 259 -11.56 2.12 -21.99
CA HIS A 259 -10.64 2.11 -23.13
C HIS A 259 -10.74 3.41 -23.95
N ASP A 260 -11.60 4.35 -23.58
CA ASP A 260 -11.76 5.62 -24.29
C ASP A 260 -10.53 6.52 -24.13
N ASP A 261 -10.10 7.18 -25.21
CA ASP A 261 -8.95 8.10 -25.18
C ASP A 261 -9.07 9.22 -24.15
N ASN A 262 -10.30 9.68 -23.86
CA ASN A 262 -10.55 10.76 -22.90
C ASN A 262 -10.49 10.30 -21.45
N ILE A 263 -10.51 8.99 -21.16
CA ILE A 263 -10.56 8.48 -19.77
C ILE A 263 -9.31 8.85 -18.98
N VAL A 264 -8.16 8.91 -19.65
CA VAL A 264 -6.88 9.35 -19.06
C VAL A 264 -7.02 10.79 -18.55
N LEU A 265 -7.51 11.69 -19.39
CA LEU A 265 -7.70 13.11 -19.03
C LEU A 265 -8.80 13.28 -17.96
N ALA A 266 -9.88 12.52 -18.07
CA ALA A 266 -11.04 12.61 -17.18
C ALA A 266 -10.73 12.13 -15.76
N THR A 267 -9.77 11.21 -15.59
CA THR A 267 -9.42 10.60 -14.30
C THR A 267 -8.11 11.12 -13.70
N ARG A 268 -7.38 11.97 -14.44
CA ARG A 268 -6.08 12.51 -14.02
C ARG A 268 -6.17 13.35 -12.74
N GLU A 269 -5.17 13.23 -11.88
CA GLU A 269 -4.98 14.12 -10.72
C GLU A 269 -4.27 15.41 -11.15
N ILE A 270 -4.73 16.55 -10.61
CA ILE A 270 -4.18 17.86 -10.95
C ILE A 270 -3.29 18.33 -9.80
N THR A 271 -1.97 18.34 -10.04
CA THR A 271 -0.98 18.90 -9.11
C THR A 271 -0.99 20.43 -9.16
N THR A 272 -0.85 21.06 -7.98
CA THR A 272 -0.63 22.51 -7.86
C THR A 272 0.84 22.88 -7.67
N GLU A 273 1.70 21.91 -7.33
CA GLU A 273 3.13 22.10 -7.11
C GLU A 273 3.79 22.67 -8.38
N PHE A 274 4.48 23.81 -8.24
CA PHE A 274 5.23 24.50 -9.30
C PHE A 274 4.41 24.98 -10.52
N LYS A 275 3.09 25.17 -10.36
CA LYS A 275 2.21 25.67 -11.44
C LYS A 275 1.59 27.02 -11.11
N THR A 276 1.35 27.84 -12.13
CA THR A 276 0.56 29.06 -12.00
C THR A 276 -0.93 28.72 -11.91
N ARG A 277 -1.73 29.65 -11.36
CA ARG A 277 -3.18 29.49 -11.28
C ARG A 277 -3.82 29.26 -12.65
N GLU A 278 -3.36 29.97 -13.68
CA GLU A 278 -3.85 29.83 -15.05
C GLU A 278 -3.58 28.43 -15.63
N GLN A 279 -2.40 27.86 -15.35
CA GLN A 279 -2.07 26.49 -15.78
C GLN A 279 -2.98 25.46 -15.10
N VAL A 280 -3.22 25.63 -13.79
CA VAL A 280 -4.13 24.77 -13.02
C VAL A 280 -5.56 24.88 -13.57
N ASP A 281 -6.07 26.10 -13.77
CA ASP A 281 -7.41 26.34 -14.31
C ASP A 281 -7.57 25.75 -15.71
N GLY A 282 -6.54 25.85 -16.56
CA GLY A 282 -6.52 25.22 -17.89
C GLY A 282 -6.51 23.69 -17.85
N GLU A 283 -5.86 23.07 -16.86
CA GLU A 283 -5.94 21.62 -16.64
C GLU A 283 -7.30 21.18 -16.12
N VAL A 284 -7.89 21.94 -15.18
CA VAL A 284 -9.23 21.70 -14.64
C VAL A 284 -10.28 21.76 -15.75
N SER A 285 -10.20 22.79 -16.61
CA SER A 285 -11.13 22.95 -17.74
C SER A 285 -11.02 21.76 -18.72
N ARG A 286 -9.80 21.34 -19.09
CA ARG A 286 -9.60 20.18 -19.95
C ARG A 286 -10.15 18.88 -19.34
N LYS A 287 -9.93 18.66 -18.04
CA LYS A 287 -10.49 17.51 -17.32
C LYS A 287 -12.01 17.53 -17.34
N GLN A 288 -12.64 18.67 -17.03
CA GLN A 288 -14.10 18.81 -17.05
C GLN A 288 -14.69 18.59 -18.45
N ASN A 289 -14.02 19.07 -19.50
CA ASN A 289 -14.43 18.82 -20.87
C ASN A 289 -14.38 17.33 -21.24
N ALA A 290 -13.31 16.64 -20.85
CA ALA A 290 -13.18 15.20 -21.05
C ALA A 290 -14.28 14.41 -20.31
N VAL A 291 -14.57 14.76 -19.05
CA VAL A 291 -15.68 14.16 -18.28
C VAL A 291 -17.01 14.36 -19.00
N ARG A 292 -17.33 15.60 -19.40
CA ARG A 292 -18.59 15.90 -20.11
C ARG A 292 -18.73 15.12 -21.42
N ALA A 293 -17.67 15.05 -22.22
CA ALA A 293 -17.66 14.30 -23.47
C ALA A 293 -17.93 12.79 -23.24
N LEU A 294 -17.31 12.20 -22.21
CA LEU A 294 -17.56 10.81 -21.83
C LEU A 294 -19.00 10.59 -21.36
N CYS A 295 -19.53 11.47 -20.50
CA CYS A 295 -20.91 11.38 -20.04
C CYS A 295 -21.91 11.49 -21.19
N GLU A 296 -21.65 12.33 -22.19
CA GLU A 296 -22.49 12.45 -23.38
C GLU A 296 -22.42 11.22 -24.29
N LYS A 297 -21.24 10.62 -24.42
CA LYS A 297 -21.01 9.46 -25.29
C LYS A 297 -21.55 8.15 -24.72
N TYR A 298 -21.41 7.93 -23.41
CA TYR A 298 -21.70 6.64 -22.78
C TYR A 298 -23.02 6.59 -21.99
N ALA A 299 -23.71 7.72 -21.80
CA ALA A 299 -25.05 7.71 -21.23
C ALA A 299 -26.07 7.12 -22.22
N ASN A 300 -27.01 6.35 -21.71
CA ASN A 300 -28.07 5.71 -22.50
C ASN A 300 -29.38 5.64 -21.67
N GLU A 301 -30.41 4.96 -22.16
CA GLU A 301 -31.70 4.86 -21.47
C GLU A 301 -31.60 4.17 -20.10
N SER A 302 -30.63 3.28 -19.91
CA SER A 302 -30.41 2.53 -18.67
C SER A 302 -29.41 3.20 -17.71
N VAL A 303 -28.49 4.01 -18.23
CA VAL A 303 -27.39 4.63 -17.46
C VAL A 303 -27.40 6.13 -17.66
N THR A 304 -27.60 6.87 -16.59
CA THR A 304 -27.65 8.34 -16.66
C THR A 304 -26.26 8.95 -16.81
N LYS A 305 -26.20 10.22 -17.23
CA LYS A 305 -24.94 10.99 -17.25
C LYS A 305 -24.29 11.06 -15.86
N GLU A 306 -25.10 11.13 -14.81
CA GLU A 306 -24.64 11.16 -13.42
C GLU A 306 -24.00 9.82 -13.01
N ASP A 307 -24.52 8.69 -13.49
CA ASP A 307 -23.94 7.36 -13.23
C ASP A 307 -22.58 7.17 -13.93
N VAL A 308 -22.45 7.65 -15.17
CA VAL A 308 -21.17 7.68 -15.89
C VAL A 308 -20.16 8.55 -15.15
N GLU A 309 -20.58 9.76 -14.76
CA GLU A 309 -19.74 10.68 -13.99
C GLU A 309 -19.31 10.06 -12.65
N ARG A 310 -20.22 9.38 -11.95
CA ARG A 310 -19.96 8.66 -10.70
C ARG A 310 -18.86 7.60 -10.87
N CYS A 311 -18.85 6.86 -11.98
CA CYS A 311 -17.78 5.90 -12.30
C CYS A 311 -16.42 6.59 -12.50
N ILE A 312 -16.39 7.69 -13.27
CA ILE A 312 -15.18 8.46 -13.53
C ILE A 312 -14.63 9.10 -12.24
N LEU A 313 -15.53 9.60 -11.38
CA LEU A 313 -15.16 10.15 -10.08
C LEU A 313 -14.62 9.08 -9.14
N SER A 314 -15.18 7.86 -9.12
CA SER A 314 -14.60 6.73 -8.38
C SER A 314 -13.16 6.42 -8.78
N ILE A 315 -12.86 6.44 -10.08
CA ILE A 315 -11.50 6.22 -10.58
C ILE A 315 -10.59 7.40 -10.19
N SER A 316 -11.10 8.64 -10.31
CA SER A 316 -10.37 9.83 -9.87
C SER A 316 -10.04 9.77 -8.38
N ASP A 317 -10.97 9.31 -7.55
CA ASP A 317 -10.80 9.14 -6.10
C ASP A 317 -9.71 8.08 -5.82
N ASN A 318 -9.65 6.98 -6.58
CA ASN A 318 -8.54 6.02 -6.50
C ASN A 318 -7.19 6.66 -6.85
N ASN A 319 -7.11 7.43 -7.94
CA ASN A 319 -5.87 8.09 -8.35
C ASN A 319 -5.40 9.12 -7.31
N ALA A 320 -6.33 9.88 -6.72
CA ALA A 320 -6.05 10.81 -5.64
C ALA A 320 -5.54 10.06 -4.39
N PHE A 321 -6.15 8.93 -4.05
CA PHE A 321 -5.69 8.07 -2.96
C PHE A 321 -4.26 7.59 -3.20
N LEU A 322 -3.94 7.09 -4.40
CA LEU A 322 -2.60 6.62 -4.72
C LEU A 322 -1.58 7.74 -4.56
N LYS A 323 -1.85 8.92 -5.12
CA LYS A 323 -0.97 10.07 -4.97
C LYS A 323 -0.71 10.41 -3.50
N ALA A 324 -1.77 10.49 -2.69
CA ALA A 324 -1.65 10.85 -1.29
C ALA A 324 -0.88 9.81 -0.44
N ASN A 325 -0.94 8.52 -0.80
CA ASN A 325 -0.38 7.43 0.02
C ASN A 325 0.94 6.86 -0.52
N ARG A 326 1.09 6.76 -1.84
CA ARG A 326 2.28 6.24 -2.53
C ARG A 326 3.39 7.28 -2.62
N ASP A 327 3.08 8.51 -3.03
CA ASP A 327 4.08 9.52 -3.34
C ASP A 327 4.95 9.95 -2.15
N PRO A 328 4.47 9.95 -0.88
CA PRO A 328 5.36 10.13 0.26
C PRO A 328 6.51 9.12 0.30
N CYS A 329 6.27 7.85 -0.06
CA CYS A 329 7.34 6.84 -0.16
C CYS A 329 8.36 7.24 -1.24
N GLU A 330 7.90 7.74 -2.38
CA GLU A 330 8.77 8.17 -3.48
C GLU A 330 9.58 9.42 -3.12
N LYS A 331 8.96 10.41 -2.46
CA LYS A 331 9.65 11.60 -1.95
C LYS A 331 10.72 11.20 -0.93
N MET A 332 10.45 10.25 -0.05
CA MET A 332 11.45 9.73 0.90
C MET A 332 12.60 8.97 0.22
N LEU A 333 12.32 8.20 -0.84
CA LEU A 333 13.37 7.57 -1.66
C LEU A 333 14.26 8.62 -2.33
N LYS A 334 13.68 9.69 -2.89
CA LYS A 334 14.42 10.81 -3.48
C LYS A 334 15.30 11.49 -2.43
N TYR A 335 14.78 11.69 -1.22
CA TYR A 335 15.57 12.24 -0.11
C TYR A 335 16.71 11.33 0.33
N LEU A 336 16.49 10.02 0.42
CA LEU A 336 17.54 9.05 0.73
C LEU A 336 18.67 9.12 -0.31
N ALA A 337 18.34 9.14 -1.60
CA ALA A 337 19.32 9.21 -2.69
C ALA A 337 20.03 10.57 -2.79
N LYS A 338 19.34 11.68 -2.46
CA LYS A 338 19.92 13.03 -2.50
C LYS A 338 20.95 13.24 -1.38
N TYR A 339 20.65 12.79 -0.16
CA TYR A 339 21.44 13.15 1.04
C TYR A 339 22.42 12.07 1.51
N PHE A 340 22.29 10.82 1.04
CA PHE A 340 23.12 9.70 1.47
C PHE A 340 23.61 8.88 0.27
N ASN A 341 24.84 8.39 0.35
CA ASN A 341 25.44 7.51 -0.65
C ASN A 341 25.64 6.11 -0.02
N PRO A 342 25.28 5.01 -0.70
CA PRO A 342 25.39 3.68 -0.12
C PRO A 342 26.83 3.26 0.24
N ALA A 343 27.83 3.75 -0.50
CA ALA A 343 29.23 3.34 -0.34
C ALA A 343 30.05 4.29 0.55
N LYS A 344 29.61 5.54 0.70
CA LYS A 344 30.36 6.60 1.41
C LYS A 344 29.43 7.39 2.30
N HIS A 345 29.91 7.79 3.47
CA HIS A 345 29.18 8.68 4.36
C HIS A 345 30.01 9.92 4.67
N ASP A 346 29.32 11.03 4.88
CA ASP A 346 29.95 12.24 5.39
C ASP A 346 30.28 12.07 6.87
N ASP A 347 31.23 12.87 7.37
CA ASP A 347 31.65 12.83 8.77
C ASP A 347 30.46 13.11 9.70
N GLY A 348 30.21 12.18 10.63
CA GLY A 348 29.09 12.24 11.56
C GLY A 348 27.73 11.80 11.02
N TYR A 349 27.60 11.47 9.73
CA TYR A 349 26.33 11.09 9.07
C TYR A 349 26.29 9.63 8.60
N SER A 350 27.00 8.75 9.30
CA SER A 350 26.93 7.31 9.02
C SER A 350 25.62 6.70 9.50
N LEU A 351 24.81 6.15 8.59
CA LEU A 351 23.60 5.40 8.88
C LEU A 351 23.80 4.10 9.69
N ALA A 352 25.03 3.70 10.02
CA ALA A 352 25.28 2.46 10.76
C ALA A 352 24.51 2.41 12.10
N ILE A 353 23.98 1.23 12.40
CA ILE A 353 23.26 0.93 13.65
C ILE A 353 23.83 -0.34 14.29
N SER A 354 23.78 -0.42 15.61
CA SER A 354 24.31 -1.56 16.37
C SER A 354 23.35 -1.94 17.47
N ALA A 355 22.93 -3.20 17.48
CA ALA A 355 22.04 -3.74 18.51
C ALA A 355 22.58 -3.45 19.92
N GLY A 356 21.70 -3.04 20.82
CA GLY A 356 22.04 -2.72 22.21
C GLY A 356 22.64 -1.32 22.42
N ARG A 357 22.88 -0.53 21.36
CA ARG A 357 23.28 0.88 21.46
C ARG A 357 22.14 1.79 21.03
N ASN A 358 21.92 2.90 21.75
CA ASN A 358 20.90 3.92 21.42
C ASN A 358 19.49 3.37 21.13
N GLY A 359 19.13 2.23 21.75
CA GLY A 359 17.82 1.58 21.56
C GLY A 359 17.67 0.74 20.29
N HIS A 360 18.71 0.66 19.44
CA HIS A 360 18.68 -0.17 18.23
C HIS A 360 18.59 -1.66 18.58
N ARG A 361 17.84 -2.41 17.77
CA ARG A 361 17.74 -3.88 17.89
C ARG A 361 18.41 -4.63 16.75
N LEU A 362 18.59 -3.98 15.61
CA LEU A 362 19.33 -4.48 14.46
C LEU A 362 20.77 -3.95 14.46
N THR A 363 21.67 -4.71 13.82
CA THR A 363 23.06 -4.32 13.58
C THR A 363 23.31 -4.28 12.08
N HIS A 364 23.53 -3.09 11.54
CA HIS A 364 23.79 -2.87 10.11
C HIS A 364 24.98 -1.92 9.93
N SER A 365 25.81 -2.21 8.93
CA SER A 365 26.77 -1.24 8.41
C SER A 365 26.03 -0.07 7.73
N HIS A 366 26.76 1.00 7.37
CA HIS A 366 26.19 2.11 6.61
C HIS A 366 25.47 1.66 5.33
N SER A 367 26.16 0.88 4.49
CA SER A 367 25.64 0.39 3.21
C SER A 367 24.45 -0.55 3.40
N THR A 368 24.51 -1.40 4.44
CA THR A 368 23.43 -2.30 4.80
C THR A 368 22.19 -1.53 5.26
N GLN A 369 22.33 -0.51 6.12
CA GLN A 369 21.20 0.30 6.57
C GLN A 369 20.59 1.09 5.42
N TYR A 370 21.41 1.73 4.58
CA TYR A 370 20.93 2.43 3.39
C TYR A 370 20.07 1.50 2.52
N THR A 371 20.58 0.30 2.23
CA THR A 371 19.91 -0.70 1.41
C THR A 371 18.61 -1.17 2.05
N TYR A 372 18.61 -1.39 3.37
CA TYR A 372 17.44 -1.80 4.14
C TYR A 372 16.32 -0.74 4.11
N VAL A 373 16.67 0.54 4.27
CA VAL A 373 15.72 1.66 4.18
C VAL A 373 15.16 1.77 2.76
N HIS A 374 16.04 1.74 1.75
CA HIS A 374 15.65 1.83 0.35
C HIS A 374 14.66 0.71 -0.05
N GLN A 375 14.97 -0.54 0.31
CA GLN A 375 14.10 -1.70 0.08
C GLN A 375 12.76 -1.58 0.81
N SER A 376 12.76 -1.11 2.06
CA SER A 376 11.53 -0.93 2.85
C SER A 376 10.60 0.10 2.22
N LEU A 377 11.14 1.28 1.84
CA LEU A 377 10.37 2.33 1.17
C LEU A 377 9.89 1.90 -0.23
N CYS A 378 10.71 1.14 -0.96
CA CYS A 378 10.28 0.55 -2.24
C CYS A 378 9.12 -0.43 -2.05
N LEU A 379 9.21 -1.33 -1.07
CA LEU A 379 8.14 -2.26 -0.76
C LEU A 379 6.86 -1.53 -0.35
N TRP A 380 6.96 -0.55 0.55
CA TRP A 380 5.81 0.26 0.97
C TRP A 380 5.16 0.99 -0.21
N ARG A 381 5.95 1.54 -1.14
CA ARG A 381 5.42 2.14 -2.38
C ARG A 381 4.58 1.14 -3.18
N GLU A 382 5.07 -0.09 -3.38
CA GLU A 382 4.34 -1.12 -4.13
C GLU A 382 3.06 -1.57 -3.40
N ILE A 383 3.10 -1.70 -2.06
CA ILE A 383 1.91 -2.03 -1.26
C ILE A 383 0.86 -0.92 -1.38
N MET A 384 1.27 0.34 -1.25
CA MET A 384 0.35 1.49 -1.38
C MET A 384 -0.25 1.55 -2.80
N HIS A 385 0.52 1.19 -3.83
CA HIS A 385 0.03 1.15 -5.20
C HIS A 385 -1.11 0.13 -5.41
N GLU A 386 -1.06 -0.99 -4.69
CA GLU A 386 -2.04 -2.09 -4.78
C GLU A 386 -3.08 -2.06 -3.64
N MET A 387 -3.15 -0.98 -2.86
CA MET A 387 -3.90 -0.92 -1.60
C MET A 387 -5.40 -1.23 -1.75
N PHE A 388 -6.05 -0.75 -2.81
CA PHE A 388 -7.48 -1.03 -3.03
C PHE A 388 -7.75 -2.50 -3.35
N MET A 389 -6.86 -3.13 -4.12
CA MET A 389 -6.91 -4.57 -4.38
C MET A 389 -6.72 -5.36 -3.08
N LEU A 390 -5.74 -4.96 -2.25
CA LEU A 390 -5.49 -5.58 -0.96
C LEU A 390 -6.69 -5.42 0.00
N TRP A 391 -7.33 -4.25 0.03
CA TRP A 391 -8.56 -4.02 0.80
C TRP A 391 -9.72 -4.92 0.36
N ASN A 392 -9.93 -5.06 -0.96
CA ASN A 392 -10.97 -5.93 -1.50
C ASN A 392 -10.71 -7.39 -1.12
N MET A 393 -9.48 -7.89 -1.33
CA MET A 393 -9.08 -9.24 -0.91
C MET A 393 -9.14 -9.44 0.61
N ALA A 394 -8.89 -8.40 1.40
CA ALA A 394 -9.01 -8.46 2.85
C ALA A 394 -10.46 -8.66 3.27
N ASP A 395 -11.40 -7.94 2.64
CA ASP A 395 -12.84 -8.13 2.86
C ASP A 395 -13.30 -9.56 2.48
N GLU A 396 -12.85 -10.08 1.34
CA GLU A 396 -13.12 -11.45 0.92
C GLU A 396 -12.58 -12.48 1.93
N ASP A 397 -11.35 -12.31 2.43
CA ASP A 397 -10.76 -13.20 3.42
C ASP A 397 -11.56 -13.17 4.75
N LEU A 398 -11.94 -11.96 5.23
CA LEU A 398 -12.67 -11.77 6.49
C LEU A 398 -14.08 -12.36 6.44
N THR A 399 -14.78 -12.12 5.35
CA THR A 399 -16.16 -12.58 5.15
C THR A 399 -16.25 -13.97 4.52
N SER A 400 -15.13 -14.66 4.37
CA SER A 400 -15.11 -16.05 3.92
C SER A 400 -15.69 -16.98 4.98
N ARG A 401 -16.16 -18.16 4.54
CA ARG A 401 -16.59 -19.26 5.44
C ARG A 401 -15.44 -19.91 6.21
N SER A 402 -14.22 -19.37 6.12
CA SER A 402 -13.07 -19.85 6.87
C SER A 402 -13.24 -19.50 8.34
N SER A 403 -13.17 -20.52 9.21
CA SER A 403 -13.30 -20.31 10.64
C SER A 403 -12.12 -19.51 11.21
N TYR A 404 -12.42 -18.61 12.15
CA TYR A 404 -11.41 -17.93 12.94
C TYR A 404 -11.28 -18.59 14.32
N ARG A 405 -10.13 -18.39 14.97
CA ARG A 405 -9.89 -18.78 16.36
C ARG A 405 -9.71 -17.55 17.23
N LEU A 406 -10.60 -17.37 18.20
CA LEU A 406 -10.45 -16.32 19.21
C LEU A 406 -9.29 -16.69 20.15
N THR A 407 -8.20 -15.91 20.12
CA THR A 407 -6.94 -16.24 20.78
C THR A 407 -6.37 -15.01 21.47
N ASN A 408 -5.87 -15.16 22.70
CA ASN A 408 -5.07 -14.11 23.32
C ASN A 408 -3.66 -14.11 22.69
N THR A 409 -3.32 -13.00 22.06
CA THR A 409 -2.07 -12.82 21.29
C THR A 409 -0.93 -12.24 22.13
N GLY A 410 -1.18 -11.85 23.38
CA GLY A 410 -0.29 -11.01 24.18
C GLY A 410 -0.59 -9.51 24.05
N GLN A 411 -1.23 -9.09 22.94
CA GLN A 411 -1.70 -7.72 22.70
C GLN A 411 -3.22 -7.58 22.89
N GLY A 412 -3.86 -8.59 23.49
CA GLY A 412 -5.31 -8.68 23.65
C GLY A 412 -5.90 -9.90 22.95
N LEU A 413 -7.22 -10.02 23.09
CA LEU A 413 -8.01 -11.10 22.51
C LEU A 413 -8.32 -10.77 21.04
N ASN A 414 -7.81 -11.58 20.12
CA ASN A 414 -7.92 -11.33 18.69
C ASN A 414 -8.54 -12.52 17.95
N ARG A 415 -9.25 -12.22 16.87
CA ARG A 415 -9.82 -13.22 15.94
C ARG A 415 -8.75 -13.59 14.91
N ILE A 416 -8.07 -14.71 15.14
CA ILE A 416 -7.05 -15.21 14.22
C ILE A 416 -7.72 -15.95 13.07
N GLN A 417 -7.56 -15.50 11.83
CA GLN A 417 -8.20 -16.08 10.65
C GLN A 417 -7.20 -16.22 9.49
N PRO A 418 -7.22 -17.34 8.74
CA PRO A 418 -6.41 -17.49 7.53
C PRO A 418 -6.70 -16.39 6.49
N CYS A 419 -5.66 -15.86 5.87
CA CYS A 419 -5.76 -14.77 4.87
C CYS A 419 -5.18 -15.19 3.50
N PRO A 420 -5.74 -16.21 2.82
CA PRO A 420 -5.14 -16.79 1.61
C PRO A 420 -5.09 -15.84 0.40
N HIS A 421 -6.04 -14.90 0.24
CA HIS A 421 -6.02 -13.96 -0.88
C HIS A 421 -4.97 -12.88 -0.66
N VAL A 422 -5.02 -12.22 0.50
CA VAL A 422 -4.07 -11.17 0.87
C VAL A 422 -2.65 -11.72 0.93
N SER A 423 -2.45 -12.93 1.50
CA SER A 423 -1.14 -13.56 1.58
C SER A 423 -0.53 -13.79 0.20
N ARG A 424 -1.28 -14.39 -0.74
CA ARG A 424 -0.79 -14.61 -2.12
C ARG A 424 -0.46 -13.29 -2.83
N ALA A 425 -1.30 -12.27 -2.67
CA ALA A 425 -1.05 -10.95 -3.25
C ALA A 425 0.22 -10.30 -2.67
N MET A 426 0.37 -10.34 -1.35
CA MET A 426 1.51 -9.75 -0.66
C MET A 426 2.84 -10.42 -1.04
N HIS A 427 2.87 -11.75 -1.20
CA HIS A 427 4.05 -12.45 -1.71
C HIS A 427 4.41 -12.07 -3.16
N LYS A 428 3.41 -11.83 -4.02
CA LYS A 428 3.65 -11.33 -5.39
C LYS A 428 4.23 -9.92 -5.38
N ILE A 429 3.71 -9.03 -4.53
CA ILE A 429 4.22 -7.67 -4.34
C ILE A 429 5.66 -7.70 -3.82
N LEU A 430 5.93 -8.51 -2.80
CA LEU A 430 7.27 -8.68 -2.24
C LEU A 430 8.27 -9.18 -3.30
N ASN A 431 7.90 -10.20 -4.07
CA ASN A 431 8.75 -10.72 -5.14
C ASN A 431 9.05 -9.65 -6.22
N ARG A 432 8.06 -8.81 -6.56
CA ARG A 432 8.26 -7.68 -7.49
C ARG A 432 9.25 -6.66 -6.92
N ALA A 433 9.09 -6.30 -5.64
CA ALA A 433 9.99 -5.36 -4.96
C ALA A 433 11.42 -5.92 -4.84
N GLN A 434 11.58 -7.20 -4.50
CA GLN A 434 12.87 -7.89 -4.43
C GLN A 434 13.59 -7.88 -5.78
N LYS A 435 12.89 -8.25 -6.87
CA LYS A 435 13.45 -8.20 -8.22
C LYS A 435 13.92 -6.79 -8.61
N LYS A 436 13.16 -5.76 -8.25
CA LYS A 436 13.51 -4.36 -8.54
C LYS A 436 14.72 -3.87 -7.74
N CYS A 437 14.94 -4.40 -6.54
CA CYS A 437 16.07 -4.01 -5.69
C CYS A 437 17.33 -4.86 -5.88
N GLY A 438 17.25 -6.01 -6.58
CA GLY A 438 18.37 -6.91 -6.89
C GLY A 438 18.87 -7.75 -5.71
N SER A 439 19.04 -7.15 -4.54
CA SER A 439 19.35 -7.84 -3.27
C SER A 439 18.23 -7.62 -2.25
N TRP A 440 18.22 -8.39 -1.15
CA TRP A 440 17.28 -8.26 -0.04
C TRP A 440 17.99 -8.34 1.31
N VAL A 441 17.80 -7.32 2.16
CA VAL A 441 18.35 -7.26 3.52
C VAL A 441 17.19 -7.42 4.50
N GLY A 442 17.31 -8.34 5.47
CA GLY A 442 16.27 -8.66 6.45
C GLY A 442 15.43 -9.88 6.06
N SER A 443 14.42 -10.18 6.88
CA SER A 443 13.55 -11.33 6.68
C SER A 443 12.48 -11.05 5.63
N SER A 444 12.15 -12.08 4.85
CA SER A 444 11.05 -12.07 3.87
C SER A 444 9.73 -12.61 4.45
N VAL A 445 9.71 -12.95 5.74
CA VAL A 445 8.51 -13.46 6.42
C VAL A 445 7.43 -12.38 6.45
N VAL A 446 6.24 -12.75 5.98
CA VAL A 446 5.00 -11.97 6.06
C VAL A 446 4.09 -12.65 7.08
N HIS A 447 3.78 -11.96 8.16
CA HIS A 447 2.85 -12.41 9.18
C HIS A 447 1.42 -12.09 8.74
N LEU A 448 0.58 -13.13 8.60
CA LEU A 448 -0.81 -13.02 8.18
C LEU A 448 -1.61 -14.21 8.71
N GLY A 449 -2.66 -13.96 9.47
CA GLY A 449 -3.46 -15.02 10.08
C GLY A 449 -2.76 -15.73 11.23
N ASP A 450 -1.88 -15.03 11.95
CA ASP A 450 -1.10 -15.57 13.08
C ASP A 450 -1.17 -14.66 14.33
N LYS A 451 -0.33 -14.89 15.33
CA LYS A 451 -0.35 -14.08 16.56
C LYS A 451 0.10 -12.63 16.36
N ASN A 452 0.96 -12.37 15.37
CA ASN A 452 1.54 -11.05 15.12
C ASN A 452 0.62 -10.21 14.24
N VAL A 453 -0.05 -10.84 13.27
CA VAL A 453 -1.07 -10.21 12.42
C VAL A 453 -2.28 -11.15 12.35
N PRO A 454 -3.26 -11.00 13.28
CA PRO A 454 -4.36 -11.95 13.45
C PRO A 454 -5.23 -12.20 12.23
N ASN A 455 -5.49 -11.18 11.44
CA ASN A 455 -6.37 -11.28 10.28
C ASN A 455 -6.02 -10.17 9.26
N SER A 456 -6.66 -10.21 8.10
CA SER A 456 -6.40 -9.27 7.01
C SER A 456 -6.84 -7.84 7.36
N PHE A 457 -7.78 -7.64 8.30
CA PHE A 457 -8.14 -6.31 8.79
C PHE A 457 -6.97 -5.66 9.54
N MET A 458 -6.32 -6.39 10.44
CA MET A 458 -5.12 -5.92 11.15
C MET A 458 -3.95 -5.65 10.19
N PHE A 459 -3.78 -6.48 9.16
CA PHE A 459 -2.77 -6.25 8.11
C PHE A 459 -3.00 -4.92 7.38
N ILE A 460 -4.22 -4.71 6.90
CA ILE A 460 -4.55 -3.51 6.13
C ILE A 460 -4.43 -2.27 6.99
N ASP A 461 -4.96 -2.29 8.22
CA ASP A 461 -4.87 -1.16 9.13
C ASP A 461 -3.41 -0.78 9.41
N LYS A 462 -2.55 -1.78 9.61
CA LYS A 462 -1.10 -1.59 9.77
C LYS A 462 -0.51 -0.84 8.57
N TYR A 463 -0.73 -1.30 7.34
CA TYR A 463 -0.11 -0.67 6.17
C TYR A 463 -0.72 0.69 5.80
N ASN A 464 -1.98 0.98 6.15
CA ASN A 464 -2.55 2.33 6.01
C ASN A 464 -1.78 3.38 6.83
N GLN A 465 -1.01 2.99 7.85
CA GLN A 465 -0.20 3.91 8.64
C GLN A 465 1.02 4.46 7.89
N VAL A 466 1.48 3.81 6.81
CA VAL A 466 2.66 4.24 6.05
C VAL A 466 2.55 5.70 5.63
N ALA A 467 1.43 6.08 5.00
CA ALA A 467 1.21 7.46 4.57
C ALA A 467 1.08 8.41 5.77
N ARG A 468 0.43 7.97 6.86
CA ARG A 468 0.28 8.76 8.09
C ARG A 468 1.62 9.08 8.75
N ILE A 469 2.60 8.18 8.61
CA ILE A 469 3.97 8.38 9.11
C ILE A 469 4.77 9.28 8.16
N LEU A 470 4.78 8.96 6.86
CA LEU A 470 5.69 9.62 5.91
C LEU A 470 5.19 11.01 5.47
N THR A 471 3.89 11.23 5.33
CA THR A 471 3.33 12.50 4.84
C THR A 471 3.70 13.68 5.74
N PRO A 472 3.57 13.61 7.08
CA PRO A 472 3.97 14.71 7.94
C PRO A 472 5.48 15.01 7.87
N ILE A 473 6.32 13.98 7.78
CA ILE A 473 7.78 14.14 7.60
C ILE A 473 8.06 14.90 6.30
N VAL A 474 7.52 14.42 5.18
CA VAL A 474 7.69 15.05 3.87
C VAL A 474 7.16 16.48 3.86
N SER A 475 6.00 16.74 4.46
CA SER A 475 5.42 18.07 4.58
C SER A 475 6.35 19.02 5.34
N THR A 476 6.90 18.59 6.48
CA THR A 476 7.90 19.35 7.23
C THR A 476 9.13 19.65 6.38
N LEU A 477 9.71 18.65 5.72
CA LEU A 477 10.93 18.83 4.90
C LEU A 477 10.71 19.78 3.70
N ASN A 478 9.52 19.78 3.10
CA ASN A 478 9.16 20.67 2.00
C ASN A 478 8.91 22.10 2.47
N ARG A 479 8.33 22.29 3.65
CA ARG A 479 8.04 23.62 4.22
C ARG A 479 9.24 24.27 4.90
N LEU A 480 10.33 23.54 5.09
CA LEU A 480 11.57 24.08 5.66
C LEU A 480 12.08 25.34 4.96
N GLU A 481 11.96 25.41 3.63
CA GLU A 481 12.38 26.58 2.85
C GLU A 481 11.53 27.81 3.19
N SER A 482 10.23 27.65 3.44
CA SER A 482 9.36 28.79 3.80
C SER A 482 9.69 29.43 5.15
N LEU A 483 10.53 28.80 5.98
CA LEU A 483 10.99 29.37 7.25
C LEU A 483 12.07 30.44 7.07
N ASP A 484 12.63 30.59 5.87
CA ASP A 484 13.58 31.66 5.55
C ASP A 484 12.96 33.07 5.57
N GLN A 485 11.62 33.14 5.51
CA GLN A 485 10.86 34.39 5.49
C GLN A 485 10.91 35.15 6.84
N ASP A 486 11.19 34.45 7.95
CA ASP A 486 11.35 35.04 9.28
C ASP A 486 12.81 34.99 9.73
N HIS A 487 13.45 36.16 9.80
CA HIS A 487 14.83 36.31 10.23
C HIS A 487 15.12 35.71 11.61
N SER A 488 14.16 35.74 12.54
CA SER A 488 14.35 35.19 13.89
C SER A 488 14.40 33.67 13.87
N ILE A 489 13.53 33.05 13.07
CA ILE A 489 13.47 31.59 12.89
C ILE A 489 14.71 31.12 12.13
N LEU A 490 15.12 31.83 11.08
CA LEU A 490 16.33 31.52 10.33
C LEU A 490 17.57 31.56 11.23
N SER A 491 17.72 32.62 12.05
CA SER A 491 18.82 32.75 13.02
C SER A 491 18.85 31.59 14.03
N TYR A 492 17.69 31.16 14.52
CA TYR A 492 17.58 29.97 15.37
C TYR A 492 18.04 28.69 14.64
N ILE A 493 17.60 28.49 13.39
CA ILE A 493 17.97 27.30 12.60
C ILE A 493 19.46 27.27 12.31
N GLU A 494 20.06 28.40 11.92
CA GLU A 494 21.50 28.51 11.66
C GLU A 494 22.32 28.25 12.93
N LYS A 495 21.85 28.75 14.08
CA LYS A 495 22.53 28.54 15.36
C LYS A 495 22.46 27.08 15.84
N GLU A 496 21.30 26.43 15.75
CA GLU A 496 21.09 25.07 16.29
C GLU A 496 21.49 23.97 15.30
N TYR A 497 21.29 24.18 14.00
CA TYR A 497 21.45 23.17 12.95
C TYR A 497 22.46 23.54 11.87
N GLY A 498 22.94 24.78 11.83
CA GLY A 498 23.91 25.28 10.84
C GLY A 498 23.26 25.86 9.59
N SER A 499 22.31 25.15 8.97
CA SER A 499 21.56 25.65 7.80
C SER A 499 20.23 24.91 7.63
N ILE A 500 19.34 25.43 6.77
CA ILE A 500 18.10 24.75 6.40
C ILE A 500 18.37 23.37 5.78
N GLU A 501 19.33 23.29 4.86
CA GLU A 501 19.76 22.03 4.25
C GLU A 501 20.31 21.04 5.28
N GLN A 502 21.09 21.53 6.25
CA GLN A 502 21.64 20.70 7.30
C GLN A 502 20.57 20.21 8.27
N CYS A 503 19.60 21.07 8.62
CA CYS A 503 18.42 20.69 9.41
C CYS A 503 17.63 19.58 8.72
N ARG A 504 17.39 19.71 7.40
CA ARG A 504 16.74 18.68 6.58
C ARG A 504 17.47 17.35 6.66
N LYS A 505 18.79 17.37 6.50
CA LYS A 505 19.65 16.18 6.58
C LYS A 505 19.64 15.54 7.97
N ILE A 506 19.62 16.33 9.05
CA ILE A 506 19.56 15.83 10.43
C ILE A 506 18.25 15.07 10.70
N ILE A 507 17.11 15.61 10.25
CA ILE A 507 15.80 14.94 10.40
C ILE A 507 15.81 13.60 9.65
N LEU A 508 16.26 13.61 8.38
CA LEU A 508 16.35 12.41 7.55
C LEU A 508 17.32 11.37 8.13
N TYR A 509 18.47 11.82 8.63
CA TYR A 509 19.48 10.96 9.26
C TYR A 509 18.91 10.22 10.48
N ASP A 510 18.20 10.93 11.37
CA ASP A 510 17.60 10.32 12.54
C ASP A 510 16.49 9.33 12.14
N PHE A 511 15.62 9.71 11.19
CA PHE A 511 14.55 8.84 10.71
C PHE A 511 15.07 7.57 10.03
N PHE A 512 16.05 7.66 9.13
CA PHE A 512 16.59 6.50 8.41
C PHE A 512 17.38 5.54 9.31
N ARG A 513 17.85 6.00 10.48
CA ARG A 513 18.44 5.12 11.48
C ARG A 513 17.37 4.54 12.40
N HIS A 514 16.63 5.38 13.10
CA HIS A 514 15.74 4.97 14.18
C HIS A 514 14.35 4.51 13.72
N GLY A 515 13.89 4.94 12.54
CA GLY A 515 12.66 4.45 11.93
C GLY A 515 12.80 3.06 11.32
N PHE A 516 14.02 2.50 11.25
CA PHE A 516 14.32 1.23 10.59
C PHE A 516 15.37 0.42 11.38
N ASP A 517 15.33 0.46 12.72
CA ASP A 517 16.32 -0.19 13.60
C ASP A 517 15.83 -1.43 14.36
N GLY A 518 14.61 -1.89 14.08
CA GLY A 518 13.96 -3.01 14.76
C GLY A 518 13.40 -2.69 16.14
N SER A 519 13.41 -1.42 16.57
CA SER A 519 12.76 -0.99 17.80
C SER A 519 11.22 -1.12 17.71
N GLY A 520 10.55 -1.09 18.87
CA GLY A 520 9.09 -1.20 19.00
C GLY A 520 8.52 -2.62 19.05
N ALA A 521 9.30 -3.66 18.75
CA ALA A 521 8.85 -5.05 18.90
C ALA A 521 8.84 -5.50 20.38
N ASP A 522 7.98 -6.46 20.74
CA ASP A 522 7.89 -6.97 22.12
C ASP A 522 9.15 -7.79 22.50
N ASN A 523 9.72 -8.53 21.53
CA ASN A 523 10.78 -9.52 21.79
C ASN A 523 12.00 -9.31 20.88
N TYR A 524 13.15 -9.88 21.25
CA TYR A 524 14.36 -9.89 20.39
C TYR A 524 14.22 -10.80 19.17
N PHE A 525 13.43 -11.87 19.27
CA PHE A 525 13.15 -12.79 18.15
C PHE A 525 12.25 -12.17 17.08
N ASP A 526 11.33 -11.30 17.50
CA ASP A 526 10.42 -10.56 16.62
C ASP A 526 10.99 -9.19 16.23
N ALA A 527 12.31 -8.97 16.41
CA ALA A 527 12.98 -7.69 16.21
C ALA A 527 12.97 -7.25 14.74
N GLY A 528 11.84 -6.73 14.29
CA GLY A 528 11.63 -5.77 13.20
C GLY A 528 12.16 -6.09 11.80
N SER A 529 12.80 -7.24 11.59
CA SER A 529 13.42 -7.60 10.31
C SER A 529 12.44 -8.23 9.32
N CYS A 530 11.33 -8.80 9.81
CA CYS A 530 10.23 -9.29 8.98
C CYS A 530 9.53 -8.14 8.26
N ILE A 531 8.74 -8.47 7.24
CA ILE A 531 8.10 -7.49 6.36
C ILE A 531 7.19 -6.54 7.15
N ASP A 532 6.41 -7.10 8.07
CA ASP A 532 5.53 -6.33 8.95
C ASP A 532 6.32 -5.61 10.05
N GLY A 533 7.45 -6.18 10.49
CA GLY A 533 8.31 -5.62 11.53
C GLY A 533 8.98 -4.31 11.14
N ARG A 534 9.23 -4.08 9.83
CA ARG A 534 9.80 -2.84 9.30
C ARG A 534 9.00 -1.60 9.70
N LEU A 535 7.67 -1.71 9.72
CA LEU A 535 6.79 -0.58 10.03
C LEU A 535 6.73 -0.30 11.55
N THR A 536 6.93 -1.33 12.38
CA THR A 536 6.91 -1.20 13.83
C THR A 536 7.95 -0.20 14.34
N SER A 537 9.16 -0.19 13.75
CA SER A 537 10.20 0.77 14.12
C SER A 537 9.86 2.20 13.72
N ALA A 538 9.24 2.40 12.57
CA ALA A 538 8.79 3.72 12.13
C ALA A 538 7.68 4.26 13.05
N TRP A 539 6.75 3.40 13.48
CA TRP A 539 5.75 3.76 14.47
C TRP A 539 6.37 4.14 15.82
N ASN A 540 7.36 3.37 16.29
CA ASN A 540 8.10 3.69 17.51
C ASN A 540 8.91 4.99 17.39
N TRP A 541 9.38 5.34 16.20
CA TRP A 541 10.00 6.64 15.96
C TRP A 541 8.99 7.78 16.11
N CYS A 542 7.79 7.63 15.54
CA CYS A 542 6.70 8.61 15.67
C CYS A 542 6.29 8.83 17.13
N SER A 543 6.18 7.77 17.94
CA SER A 543 5.83 7.88 19.35
C SER A 543 6.88 8.61 20.20
N ASN A 544 8.10 8.76 19.68
CA ASN A 544 9.19 9.47 20.34
C ASN A 544 9.52 10.82 19.69
N ILE A 545 8.70 11.32 18.75
CA ILE A 545 9.00 12.54 18.00
C ILE A 545 9.17 13.76 18.91
N GLU A 546 8.36 13.87 19.96
CA GLU A 546 8.38 14.98 20.93
C GLU A 546 9.72 15.07 21.70
N LYS A 547 10.44 13.95 21.78
CA LYS A 547 11.75 13.85 22.46
C LYS A 547 12.91 14.20 21.54
N LYS A 548 12.67 14.39 20.24
CA LYS A 548 13.70 14.69 19.25
C LYS A 548 14.03 16.18 19.27
N LYS A 549 15.31 16.51 19.15
CA LYS A 549 15.78 17.92 19.18
C LYS A 549 15.14 18.79 18.10
N PHE A 550 14.83 18.20 16.95
CA PHE A 550 14.17 18.87 15.82
C PHE A 550 12.63 18.90 15.91
N PHE A 551 12.03 18.47 17.01
CA PHE A 551 10.58 18.59 17.20
C PHE A 551 10.03 20.02 17.05
N PRO A 552 10.72 21.08 17.53
CA PRO A 552 10.27 22.46 17.28
C PRO A 552 10.13 22.79 15.80
N ILE A 553 10.95 22.20 14.93
CA ILE A 553 10.89 22.39 13.47
C ILE A 553 9.62 21.78 12.88
N PHE A 554 9.20 20.62 13.40
CA PHE A 554 7.90 20.05 13.05
C PHE A 554 6.77 21.03 13.41
N LEU A 555 6.77 21.56 14.63
CA LEU A 555 5.75 22.54 15.07
C LEU A 555 5.74 23.81 14.20
N MET A 556 6.92 24.39 13.91
CA MET A 556 7.05 25.59 13.07
C MET A 556 6.60 25.38 11.62
N THR A 557 6.67 24.15 11.11
CA THR A 557 6.19 23.81 9.75
C THR A 557 4.70 23.41 9.71
N GLY A 558 3.98 23.56 10.83
CA GLY A 558 2.55 23.29 10.94
C GLY A 558 2.22 21.82 11.21
N PHE A 559 3.12 21.06 11.84
CA PHE A 559 2.83 19.71 12.30
C PHE A 559 1.82 19.71 13.45
N VAL A 560 0.75 18.94 13.28
CA VAL A 560 -0.35 18.80 14.27
C VAL A 560 -0.40 17.40 14.91
N GLY A 561 0.46 16.48 14.46
CA GLY A 561 0.45 15.08 14.87
C GLY A 561 0.47 14.12 13.67
N PHE A 562 0.82 12.85 13.91
CA PHE A 562 0.77 11.79 12.89
C PHE A 562 -0.65 11.24 12.68
N ASP A 563 -1.55 11.48 13.63
CA ASP A 563 -2.92 10.98 13.53
C ASP A 563 -3.88 11.88 12.73
N GLY A 564 -3.40 13.06 12.34
CA GLY A 564 -4.19 14.14 11.72
C GLY A 564 -5.03 14.90 12.74
N THR A 565 -5.50 16.10 12.36
CA THR A 565 -6.53 16.85 13.11
C THR A 565 -7.88 16.15 12.97
N GLU A 566 -8.12 15.13 13.78
CA GLU A 566 -9.47 14.71 14.12
C GLU A 566 -9.76 15.20 15.54
N TRP A 567 -10.19 16.46 15.64
CA TRP A 567 -11.03 16.95 16.72
C TRP A 567 -12.36 17.38 16.12
#